data_AF-A0A831VP63-F1
#
_entry.id   AF-A0A831VP63-F1
#
_cell.length_a   1.000
_cell.length_b   1.000
_cell.length_c   1.000
_cell.angle_alpha   90.00
_cell.angle_beta   90.00
_cell.angle_gamma   90.00
#
_symmetry.space_group_name_H-M   'P 1'
#
loop_
_entity.id
_entity.type
_entity.pdbx_description
1 polymer ?
#
loop_
_entity_poly.entity_id
_entity_poly.type
_entity_poly.pdbx_seq_one_letter_code
_entity_poly.pdbx_strand_id
1 'polypeptide(L)' 'LTCKLDYVLKTVDVEKGDYIVTAGYGGIFPTGLPVGVVTKVVKKPRGMFQEIEVSPAVDFLTLENVQILELERSFAE' A
#
# COMPACT_ATOMS: atom_id res chain seq x y z
N LEU A 1 -7.79 5.45 -11.64
CA LEU A 1 -6.71 4.49 -11.35
C LEU A 1 -7.13 3.61 -10.19
N THR A 2 -6.82 2.32 -10.22
CA THR A 2 -7.06 1.39 -9.11
C THR A 2 -5.78 0.62 -8.84
N CYS A 3 -5.30 0.63 -7.60
CA CYS A 3 -4.16 -0.14 -7.15
C CYS A 3 -4.61 -1.52 -6.65
N LYS A 4 -3.72 -2.51 -6.73
CA LYS A 4 -3.92 -3.83 -6.14
C LYS A 4 -2.93 -4.03 -5.02
N LEU A 5 -3.40 -4.59 -3.91
CA LEU A 5 -2.53 -5.04 -2.82
C LEU A 5 -2.44 -6.57 -2.88
N ASP A 6 -1.30 -7.06 -3.34
CA ASP A 6 -1.05 -8.49 -3.55
C ASP A 6 -0.47 -9.18 -2.31
N TYR A 7 -0.54 -10.52 -2.31
CA TYR A 7 0.09 -11.41 -1.31
C TYR A 7 -0.42 -11.30 0.13
N VAL A 8 -1.61 -10.72 0.35
CA VAL A 8 -2.24 -10.73 1.67
C VAL A 8 -2.97 -12.06 1.88
N LEU A 9 -2.58 -12.81 2.92
CA LEU A 9 -3.23 -14.08 3.27
C LEU A 9 -4.70 -13.87 3.68
N LYS A 10 -5.57 -14.83 3.39
CA LYS A 10 -7.01 -14.78 3.76
C LYS A 10 -7.27 -14.73 5.27
N THR A 11 -6.29 -15.15 6.07
CA THR A 11 -6.32 -15.13 7.53
C THR A 11 -6.06 -13.75 8.12
N VAL A 12 -5.51 -12.82 7.33
CA VAL A 12 -5.33 -11.43 7.72
C VAL A 12 -6.67 -10.71 7.60
N ASP A 13 -6.99 -9.94 8.63
CA ASP A 13 -8.16 -9.09 8.63
C ASP A 13 -7.88 -7.82 7.82
N VAL A 14 -8.73 -7.56 6.83
CA VAL A 14 -8.67 -6.38 5.97
C VAL A 14 -10.11 -6.02 5.62
N GLU A 15 -10.45 -4.76 5.85
CA GLU A 15 -11.79 -4.24 5.65
C GLU A 15 -11.78 -3.07 4.68
N LYS A 16 -12.95 -2.83 4.06
CA LYS A 16 -13.15 -1.64 3.23
C LYS A 16 -13.07 -0.40 4.13
N GLY A 17 -12.26 0.58 3.73
CA GLY A 17 -12.00 1.78 4.52
C GLY A 17 -10.65 1.77 5.22
N ASP A 18 -9.96 0.63 5.27
CA ASP A 18 -8.62 0.56 5.84
C ASP A 18 -7.62 1.42 5.07
N TYR A 19 -6.75 2.09 5.82
CA TYR A 19 -5.65 2.88 5.27
C TYR A 19 -4.45 1.99 4.99
N ILE A 20 -3.88 2.13 3.78
CA ILE A 20 -2.65 1.47 3.39
C ILE A 20 -1.50 2.47 3.46
N VAL A 21 -0.42 2.07 4.13
CA VAL A 21 0.80 2.87 4.28
C VAL A 21 2.04 2.08 3.90
N THR A 22 3.13 2.78 3.58
CA THR A 22 4.44 2.13 3.36
C THR A 22 4.93 1.48 4.65
N ALA A 23 5.40 0.24 4.56
CA ALA A 23 5.91 -0.47 5.73
C ALA A 23 7.34 -0.04 6.13
N GLY A 24 8.12 0.46 5.18
CA GLY A 24 9.54 0.80 5.36
C GLY A 24 10.52 -0.35 5.17
N TYR A 25 10.04 -1.58 4.92
CA TYR A 25 10.89 -2.72 4.63
C TYR A 25 11.73 -2.51 3.35
N GLY A 26 12.99 -2.96 3.39
CA GLY A 26 13.93 -2.85 2.28
C GLY A 26 14.62 -1.49 2.15
N GLY A 27 14.29 -0.50 2.99
CA GLY A 27 14.99 0.78 3.06
C GLY A 27 14.77 1.71 1.85
N ILE A 28 13.72 1.45 1.05
CA ILE A 28 13.39 2.26 -0.14
C ILE A 28 12.49 3.45 0.22
N PHE A 29 11.53 3.24 1.13
CA PHE A 29 10.59 4.26 1.58
C PHE A 29 10.64 4.36 3.11
N PRO A 30 10.36 5.54 3.70
CA PRO A 30 10.12 5.62 5.14
C PRO A 30 8.82 4.88 5.48
N THR A 31 8.67 4.47 6.74
CA THR A 31 7.43 3.86 7.22
C THR A 31 6.33 4.91 7.37
N GLY A 32 5.08 4.55 7.09
CA GLY A 32 3.90 5.38 7.37
C GLY A 32 3.46 6.34 6.26
N LEU A 33 4.08 6.36 5.07
CA LEU A 33 3.59 7.20 3.98
C LEU A 33 2.26 6.66 3.43
N PRO A 34 1.25 7.52 3.20
CA PRO A 34 -0.05 7.10 2.70
C PRO A 34 0.04 6.60 1.26
N VAL A 35 -0.48 5.41 1.02
CA VAL A 35 -0.59 4.81 -0.32
C VAL A 35 -2.02 4.92 -0.83
N GLY A 36 -3.01 4.66 0.03
CA GLY A 36 -4.41 4.67 -0.38
C GLY A 36 -5.37 4.09 0.66
N VAL A 37 -6.61 3.87 0.23
CA VAL A 37 -7.70 3.32 1.05
C VAL A 37 -8.28 2.09 0.38
N VAL A 38 -8.51 1.01 1.14
CA VAL A 38 -9.13 -0.21 0.64
C VAL A 38 -10.56 0.07 0.18
N THR A 39 -10.85 -0.22 -1.09
CA THR A 39 -12.19 -0.05 -1.67
C THR A 39 -12.95 -1.35 -1.78
N LYS A 40 -12.25 -2.48 -1.85
CA LYS A 40 -12.84 -3.80 -2.05
C LYS A 40 -11.91 -4.90 -1.57
N VAL A 41 -12.50 -5.92 -0.95
CA VAL A 41 -11.82 -7.15 -0.52
C VAL A 41 -12.61 -8.34 -1.04
N VAL A 42 -11.94 -9.27 -1.74
CA VAL A 42 -12.54 -10.48 -2.29
C VAL A 42 -11.75 -11.71 -1.86
N LYS A 43 -12.40 -12.57 -1.07
CA LYS A 43 -11.86 -13.87 -0.67
C LYS A 43 -12.37 -14.96 -1.61
N LYS A 44 -11.59 -15.28 -2.66
CA LYS A 44 -11.95 -16.35 -3.61
C LYS A 44 -12.02 -17.73 -2.92
N PRO A 45 -12.78 -18.71 -3.43
CA PRO A 45 -12.83 -20.05 -2.84
C PRO A 45 -11.50 -20.81 -2.88
N ARG A 46 -10.73 -20.65 -3.97
CA ARG A 46 -9.39 -21.26 -4.15
C ARG A 46 -8.27 -20.25 -3.86
N GLY A 47 -7.06 -20.74 -3.63
CA GLY A 47 -5.86 -19.94 -3.34
C GLY A 47 -5.69 -19.53 -1.87
N MET A 48 -4.52 -19.00 -1.51
CA MET A 48 -4.20 -18.58 -0.13
C MET A 48 -4.41 -17.08 0.12
N PHE A 49 -4.33 -16.28 -0.95
CA PHE A 49 -4.38 -14.83 -0.87
C PHE A 49 -5.79 -14.28 -1.15
N GLN A 50 -6.09 -13.12 -0.59
CA GLN A 50 -7.28 -12.33 -0.89
C GLN A 50 -6.95 -11.25 -1.93
N GLU A 51 -7.94 -10.92 -2.77
CA GLU A 51 -7.79 -9.84 -3.75
C GLU A 51 -8.27 -8.53 -3.12
N ILE A 52 -7.39 -7.54 -3.07
CA ILE A 52 -7.67 -6.26 -2.43
C ILE A 52 -7.47 -5.15 -3.48
N GLU A 53 -8.50 -4.35 -3.68
CA GLU A 53 -8.43 -3.14 -4.50
C GLU A 53 -8.28 -1.93 -3.57
N VAL A 54 -7.41 -1.00 -3.96
CA VAL A 54 -7.05 0.19 -3.19
C VAL A 54 -7.22 1.41 -4.09
N SER A 55 -7.92 2.42 -3.60
CA SER A 55 -7.95 3.74 -4.22
C SER A 55 -6.71 4.51 -3.78
N PRO A 56 -5.90 5.05 -4.72
CA PRO A 56 -4.72 5.82 -4.36
C PRO A 56 -5.07 7.04 -3.50
N ALA A 57 -4.19 7.39 -2.55
CA ALA A 57 -4.35 8.59 -1.73
C ALA A 57 -4.10 9.89 -2.52
N VAL A 58 -3.50 9.78 -3.72
CA VAL A 58 -3.14 10.90 -4.59
C VAL A 58 -4.06 10.91 -5.81
N ASP A 59 -4.60 12.07 -6.15
CA ASP A 59 -5.20 12.32 -7.46
C ASP A 59 -4.09 12.68 -8.46
N PHE A 60 -3.74 11.71 -9.30
CA PHE A 60 -2.69 11.87 -10.31
C PHE A 60 -3.09 12.80 -11.46
N LEU A 61 -4.37 13.16 -11.61
CA LEU A 61 -4.82 14.07 -12.67
C LEU A 61 -4.55 15.54 -12.32
N THR A 62 -4.42 15.86 -11.03
CA THR A 62 -4.24 17.23 -10.51
C THR A 62 -2.87 17.41 -9.85
N LEU A 63 -1.91 16.55 -10.16
CA LEU A 63 -0.58 16.56 -9.53
C LEU A 63 0.28 17.71 -10.09
N GLU A 64 0.60 18.68 -9.24
CA GLU A 64 1.47 19.81 -9.60
C GLU A 64 2.89 19.66 -9.09
N ASN A 65 3.05 19.08 -7.89
CA ASN A 65 4.32 18.99 -7.18
C ASN A 65 4.63 17.55 -6.80
N VAL A 66 5.91 17.20 -6.87
CA VAL A 66 6.43 15.90 -6.44
C VAL A 66 7.61 16.14 -5.52
N GLN A 67 7.66 15.41 -4.41
CA GLN A 67 8.77 15.44 -3.48
C GLN A 67 9.54 14.12 -3.58
N ILE A 68 10.85 14.22 -3.83
CA ILE A 68 11.75 13.08 -3.74
C ILE A 68 12.26 13.02 -2.30
N LEU A 69 12.01 11.91 -1.64
CA LEU A 69 12.50 11.64 -0.30
C LEU A 69 13.78 10.82 -0.41
N GLU A 70 14.90 11.40 -0.02
CA GLU A 70 16.16 10.67 0.11
C GLU A 70 16.23 10.08 1.51
N LEU A 71 16.21 8.75 1.61
CA LEU A 71 16.50 8.07 2.87
C LEU A 71 18.02 8.04 3.04
N GLU A 72 18.53 8.75 4.05
CA GLU A 72 19.90 8.53 4.50
C GLU A 72 20.02 7.08 4.97
N ARG A 73 20.85 6.30 4.26
CA ARG A 73 21.21 4.96 4.72
C ARG A 73 22.12 5.12 5.93
N SER A 74 21.57 4.99 7.14
CA SER A 74 22.39 4.65 8.29
C SER A 74 22.91 3.23 8.06
N PHE A 75 24.13 3.09 7.56
CA PHE A 75 24.86 1.84 7.65
C PHE A 75 25.11 1.60 9.14
N ALA A 76 24.22 0.86 9.79
CA ALA A 76 24.52 0.25 11.07
C ALA A 76 25.29 -1.04 10.78
N GLU A 77 26.48 -1.13 11.38
CA GLU A 77 27.50 -2.19 11.28
C GLU A 77 26.95 -3.61 11.48
#